data_AF-A0AAI8ASK6-F1
#
_entry.id   AF-A0AAI8ASK6-F1
#
_cell.length_a   1.000
_cell.length_b   1.000
_cell.length_c   1.000
_cell.angle_alpha   90.00
_cell.angle_beta   90.00
_cell.angle_gamma   90.00
#
_symmetry.space_group_name_H-M   'P 1'
#
loop_
_entity.id
_entity.type
_entity.pdbx_description
1 polymer ?
#
loop_
_entity_poly.entity_id
_entity_poly.type
_entity_poly.pdbx_seq_one_letter_code
_entity_poly.pdbx_strand_id
1 'polypeptide(L)'
;MLRADRLKDDRYRIQASFLGLHGTDSPLPTYYLDEIAYENAHGIGLRPAFLNFFNHRLHTLLHQAWRKYRYYVRFQPGAKDGFSRYVFALIGLDDSALRGATPLPWSRLLSFVGMIASRSRSPGMVAGMIAHCFDLQQVAIREFEKRTVSIPTSQRNCLGARNYQLGNNFLVGDSIESRSSKFTIVIAGLNQQQFREFLPSGDNYQRLARLVDFLLRDVGAYDLELRMCAEQAPPFSLRAEQGTHLGWTSFIANRNDPTPPPVRITVRT
;
A
#
# COMPACT_ATOMS: atom_id res chain seq x y z
N MET A 1 -21.22 -5.19 -34.50
CA MET A 1 -20.88 -3.75 -34.61
C MET A 1 -21.64 -2.99 -33.51
N LEU A 2 -20.96 -2.13 -32.75
CA LEU A 2 -21.57 -1.28 -31.73
C LEU A 2 -21.40 0.18 -32.19
N ARG A 3 -22.51 0.89 -32.40
CA ARG A 3 -22.53 2.32 -32.73
C ARG A 3 -23.06 3.10 -31.54
N ALA A 4 -22.47 4.26 -31.26
CA ALA A 4 -22.88 5.12 -30.17
C ALA A 4 -23.01 6.56 -30.67
N ASP A 5 -24.24 7.07 -30.67
CA ASP A 5 -24.55 8.44 -31.09
C ASP A 5 -24.86 9.29 -29.85
N ARG A 6 -24.25 10.48 -29.76
CA ARG A 6 -24.55 11.43 -28.67
C ARG A 6 -25.83 12.18 -28.99
N LEU A 7 -26.80 12.15 -28.08
CA LEU A 7 -28.03 12.92 -28.14
C LEU A 7 -27.85 14.24 -27.38
N LYS A 8 -28.80 15.18 -27.57
CA LYS A 8 -28.90 16.38 -26.72
C LYS A 8 -29.20 15.94 -25.27
N ASP A 9 -28.59 16.63 -24.30
CA ASP A 9 -28.76 16.41 -22.85
C ASP A 9 -27.95 15.24 -22.25
N ASP A 10 -26.69 15.07 -22.66
CA ASP A 10 -25.74 14.02 -22.17
C ASP A 10 -26.22 12.56 -22.24
N ARG A 11 -27.24 12.30 -23.05
CA ARG A 11 -27.72 10.94 -23.33
C ARG A 11 -26.99 10.34 -24.52
N TYR A 12 -26.80 9.03 -24.48
CA TYR A 12 -26.19 8.26 -25.57
C TYR A 12 -27.21 7.27 -26.13
N ARG A 13 -27.34 7.23 -27.46
CA ARG A 13 -28.05 6.17 -28.17
C ARG A 13 -27.03 5.13 -28.60
N ILE A 14 -27.11 3.95 -28.01
CA ILE A 14 -26.25 2.81 -28.37
C ILE A 14 -27.06 1.86 -29.24
N GLN A 15 -26.53 1.54 -30.41
CA GLN A 15 -27.04 0.49 -31.30
C GLN A 15 -26.05 -0.67 -31.29
N ALA A 16 -26.49 -1.81 -30.76
CA ALA A 16 -25.73 -3.05 -30.75
C ALA A 16 -26.33 -4.01 -31.79
N SER A 17 -25.48 -4.61 -32.62
CA SER A 17 -25.91 -5.58 -33.63
C SER A 17 -26.01 -7.02 -33.14
N PHE A 18 -25.98 -7.26 -31.83
CA PHE A 18 -25.93 -8.60 -31.23
C PHE A 18 -26.98 -8.68 -30.11
N LEU A 19 -27.47 -9.88 -29.80
CA LEU A 19 -28.49 -10.11 -28.76
C LEU A 19 -29.76 -9.26 -28.94
N GLY A 20 -30.11 -8.94 -30.19
CA GLY A 20 -31.33 -8.22 -30.52
C GLY A 20 -32.51 -9.17 -30.66
N LEU A 21 -33.64 -8.84 -30.03
CA LEU A 21 -34.91 -9.54 -30.26
C LEU A 21 -35.51 -9.27 -31.66
N HIS A 22 -34.90 -8.40 -32.45
CA HIS A 22 -35.21 -8.19 -33.87
C HIS A 22 -33.90 -7.94 -34.63
N GLY A 23 -33.87 -8.27 -35.92
CA GLY A 23 -32.65 -8.25 -36.75
C GLY A 23 -32.15 -9.65 -37.09
N THR A 24 -30.91 -9.74 -37.57
CA THR A 24 -30.34 -10.98 -38.15
C THR A 24 -30.21 -12.13 -37.16
N ASP A 25 -30.01 -11.81 -35.88
CA ASP A 25 -29.77 -12.80 -34.81
C ASP A 25 -31.03 -13.04 -33.97
N SER A 26 -32.20 -12.62 -34.45
CA SER A 26 -33.43 -12.71 -33.67
C SER A 26 -33.96 -14.15 -33.59
N PRO A 27 -34.41 -14.61 -32.41
CA PRO A 27 -35.10 -15.87 -32.26
C PRO A 27 -36.59 -15.80 -32.66
N LEU A 28 -37.09 -14.63 -33.06
CA LEU A 28 -38.50 -14.45 -33.43
C LEU A 28 -38.79 -15.08 -34.80
N PRO A 29 -40.01 -15.63 -35.00
CA PRO A 29 -40.46 -16.08 -36.31
C PRO A 29 -40.35 -15.00 -37.40
N THR A 30 -40.04 -15.42 -38.63
CA THR A 30 -39.81 -14.52 -39.77
C THR A 30 -40.95 -13.53 -40.03
N TYR A 31 -42.21 -13.95 -39.86
CA TYR A 31 -43.36 -13.06 -40.08
C TYR A 31 -43.37 -11.84 -39.15
N TYR A 32 -42.90 -11.97 -37.90
CA TYR A 32 -42.75 -10.82 -37.01
C TYR A 32 -41.60 -9.93 -37.46
N LEU A 33 -40.51 -10.51 -37.96
CA LEU A 33 -39.35 -9.75 -38.41
C LEU A 33 -39.65 -8.92 -39.65
N ASP A 34 -40.45 -9.45 -40.59
CA ASP A 34 -40.87 -8.73 -41.79
C ASP A 34 -41.74 -7.53 -41.44
N GLU A 35 -42.71 -7.69 -40.54
CA GLU A 35 -43.54 -6.57 -40.06
C GLU A 35 -42.69 -5.52 -39.34
N ILE A 36 -41.76 -5.94 -38.48
CA ILE A 36 -40.84 -5.04 -37.76
C ILE A 36 -39.91 -4.30 -38.72
N ALA A 37 -39.41 -4.97 -39.76
CA ALA A 37 -38.56 -4.36 -40.78
C ALA A 37 -39.32 -3.32 -41.61
N TYR A 38 -40.56 -3.64 -42.00
CA TYR A 38 -41.45 -2.72 -42.72
C TYR A 38 -41.77 -1.47 -41.87
N GLU A 39 -42.16 -1.68 -40.61
CA GLU A 39 -42.42 -0.61 -39.62
C GLU A 39 -41.20 0.30 -39.44
N ASN A 40 -40.02 -0.30 -39.21
CA ASN A 40 -38.79 0.45 -38.98
C ASN A 40 -38.32 1.23 -40.23
N ALA A 41 -38.53 0.69 -41.44
CA ALA A 41 -38.17 1.37 -42.69
C ALA A 41 -39.05 2.60 -42.98
N HIS A 42 -40.34 2.54 -42.63
CA HIS A 42 -41.28 3.63 -42.84
C HIS A 42 -41.37 4.59 -41.63
N GLY A 43 -40.71 4.26 -40.51
CA GLY A 43 -40.82 5.02 -39.26
C GLY A 43 -42.23 4.95 -38.65
N ILE A 44 -42.99 3.91 -38.98
CA ILE A 44 -44.38 3.69 -38.57
C ILE A 44 -44.38 2.52 -37.58
N GLY A 45 -45.10 2.63 -36.47
CA GLY A 45 -45.28 1.52 -35.52
C GLY A 45 -44.47 1.60 -34.24
N LEU A 46 -44.91 0.84 -33.23
CA LEU A 46 -44.35 0.84 -31.87
C LEU A 46 -43.59 -0.44 -31.53
N ARG A 47 -43.66 -1.48 -32.37
CA ARG A 47 -43.09 -2.80 -32.04
C ARG A 47 -41.57 -2.78 -31.91
N PRO A 48 -40.79 -2.10 -32.78
CA PRO A 48 -39.35 -1.97 -32.59
C PRO A 48 -39.01 -1.27 -31.26
N ALA A 49 -39.74 -0.19 -30.92
CA ALA A 49 -39.55 0.56 -29.69
C ALA A 49 -39.91 -0.28 -28.44
N PHE A 50 -40.97 -1.08 -28.52
CA PHE A 50 -41.38 -2.01 -27.48
C PHE A 50 -40.32 -3.10 -27.23
N LEU A 51 -39.81 -3.74 -28.29
CA LEU A 51 -38.75 -4.74 -28.16
C LEU A 51 -37.44 -4.13 -27.64
N ASN A 52 -37.17 -2.87 -27.97
CA ASN A 52 -36.02 -2.14 -27.45
C ASN A 52 -36.05 -1.95 -25.93
N PHE A 53 -37.22 -1.93 -25.28
CA PHE A 53 -37.32 -1.91 -23.82
C PHE A 53 -36.69 -3.17 -23.20
N PHE A 54 -37.00 -4.35 -23.75
CA PHE A 54 -36.43 -5.62 -23.29
C PHE A 54 -34.95 -5.73 -23.64
N ASN A 55 -34.58 -5.38 -24.88
CA ASN A 55 -33.18 -5.36 -25.30
C ASN A 55 -32.34 -4.45 -24.38
N HIS A 56 -32.85 -3.25 -24.04
CA HIS A 56 -32.17 -2.32 -23.16
C HIS A 56 -31.89 -2.93 -21.78
N ARG A 57 -32.89 -3.58 -21.16
CA ARG A 57 -32.71 -4.26 -19.88
C ARG A 57 -31.72 -5.41 -19.99
N LEU A 58 -31.79 -6.22 -21.04
CA LEU A 58 -30.88 -7.34 -21.28
C LEU A 58 -29.44 -6.88 -21.45
N HIS A 59 -29.19 -5.85 -22.28
CA HIS A 59 -27.86 -5.26 -22.44
C HIS A 59 -27.33 -4.64 -21.14
N THR A 60 -28.20 -4.00 -20.36
CA THR A 60 -27.82 -3.44 -19.05
C THR A 60 -27.37 -4.54 -18.10
N LEU A 61 -28.13 -5.63 -17.99
CA LEU A 61 -27.79 -6.78 -17.14
C LEU A 61 -26.51 -7.48 -17.64
N LEU A 62 -26.36 -7.63 -18.96
CA LEU A 62 -25.16 -8.18 -19.58
C LEU A 62 -23.93 -7.33 -19.23
N HIS A 63 -24.02 -6.01 -19.37
CA HIS A 63 -22.94 -5.10 -19.01
C HIS A 63 -22.64 -5.15 -17.51
N GLN A 64 -23.66 -5.19 -16.65
CA GLN A 64 -23.48 -5.33 -15.20
C GLN A 64 -22.80 -6.66 -14.84
N ALA A 65 -23.20 -7.78 -15.45
CA ALA A 65 -22.58 -9.09 -15.24
C ALA A 65 -21.12 -9.11 -15.76
N TRP A 66 -20.88 -8.55 -16.94
CA TRP A 66 -19.56 -8.39 -17.53
C TRP A 66 -18.64 -7.57 -16.61
N ARG A 67 -19.15 -6.46 -16.06
CA ARG A 67 -18.40 -5.60 -15.15
C ARG A 67 -18.20 -6.25 -13.77
N LYS A 68 -19.17 -7.01 -13.26
CA LYS A 68 -19.19 -7.58 -11.89
C LYS A 68 -17.92 -8.36 -11.55
N TYR A 69 -17.46 -9.22 -12.46
CA TYR A 69 -16.31 -10.12 -12.23
C TYR A 69 -14.97 -9.55 -12.71
N ARG A 70 -14.95 -8.35 -13.30
CA ARG A 70 -13.73 -7.69 -13.79
C ARG A 70 -13.27 -6.62 -12.82
N TYR A 71 -12.43 -7.01 -11.87
CA TYR A 71 -11.94 -6.10 -10.83
C TYR A 71 -11.23 -4.87 -11.41
N TYR A 72 -10.37 -5.04 -12.43
CA TYR A 72 -9.65 -3.94 -13.08
C TYR A 72 -10.56 -2.84 -13.67
N VAL A 73 -11.81 -3.17 -14.03
CA VAL A 73 -12.82 -2.21 -14.54
C VAL A 73 -13.59 -1.54 -13.39
N ARG A 74 -13.70 -2.22 -12.26
CA ARG A 74 -14.44 -1.74 -11.08
C ARG A 74 -13.56 -1.01 -10.07
N PHE A 75 -12.24 -1.15 -10.18
CA PHE A 75 -11.29 -0.53 -9.30
C PHE A 75 -11.48 0.99 -9.28
N GLN A 76 -11.59 1.52 -8.06
CA GLN A 76 -11.65 2.96 -7.85
C GLN A 76 -10.35 3.43 -7.20
N PRO A 77 -9.81 4.59 -7.59
CA PRO A 77 -8.63 5.16 -6.97
C PRO A 77 -8.75 5.19 -5.43
N GLY A 78 -7.67 4.79 -4.75
CA GLY A 78 -7.65 4.66 -3.30
C GLY A 78 -8.34 3.40 -2.76
N ALA A 79 -8.66 2.43 -3.63
CA ALA A 79 -9.25 1.14 -3.23
C ALA A 79 -10.56 1.30 -2.43
N LYS A 80 -11.36 2.30 -2.81
CA LYS A 80 -12.65 2.65 -2.18
C LYS A 80 -13.82 1.80 -2.69
N ASP A 81 -13.59 0.93 -3.65
CA ASP A 81 -14.62 0.06 -4.19
C ASP A 81 -15.00 -1.07 -3.23
N GLY A 82 -16.21 -1.59 -3.39
CA GLY A 82 -16.75 -2.63 -2.50
C GLY A 82 -15.97 -3.95 -2.54
N PHE A 83 -15.30 -4.27 -3.66
CA PHE A 83 -14.51 -5.50 -3.74
C PHE A 83 -13.18 -5.35 -2.99
N SER A 84 -12.47 -4.23 -3.18
CA SER A 84 -11.28 -3.87 -2.40
C SER A 84 -11.56 -3.94 -0.90
N ARG A 85 -12.72 -3.47 -0.44
CA ARG A 85 -13.14 -3.61 0.96
C ARG A 85 -13.14 -5.08 1.42
N TYR A 86 -13.70 -6.00 0.64
CA TYR A 86 -13.67 -7.43 0.98
C TYR A 86 -12.24 -7.98 1.02
N VAL A 87 -11.38 -7.56 0.08
CA VAL A 87 -9.97 -7.96 0.09
C VAL A 87 -9.25 -7.45 1.35
N PHE A 88 -9.53 -6.22 1.79
CA PHE A 88 -9.01 -5.70 3.05
C PHE A 88 -9.58 -6.42 4.28
N ALA A 89 -10.84 -6.84 4.25
CA ALA A 89 -11.44 -7.63 5.32
C ALA A 89 -10.69 -8.96 5.55
N LEU A 90 -10.18 -9.60 4.48
CA LEU A 90 -9.38 -10.84 4.60
C LEU A 90 -8.07 -10.65 5.39
N ILE A 91 -7.51 -9.45 5.40
CA ILE A 91 -6.31 -9.10 6.20
C ILE A 91 -6.66 -8.41 7.52
N GLY A 92 -7.93 -8.38 7.91
CA GLY A 92 -8.39 -7.77 9.15
C GLY A 92 -8.51 -6.23 9.10
N LEU A 93 -8.57 -5.64 7.90
CA LEU A 93 -8.68 -4.20 7.67
C LEU A 93 -10.03 -3.78 7.07
N ASP A 94 -11.15 -4.40 7.49
CA ASP A 94 -12.47 -4.01 6.97
C ASP A 94 -12.83 -2.57 7.37
N ASP A 95 -12.53 -2.20 8.62
CA ASP A 95 -12.90 -0.92 9.20
C ASP A 95 -12.25 0.26 8.46
N SER A 96 -13.10 1.15 7.94
CA SER A 96 -12.68 2.38 7.29
C SER A 96 -12.10 3.39 8.27
N ALA A 97 -12.48 3.36 9.55
CA ALA A 97 -11.93 4.24 10.57
C ALA A 97 -10.47 3.89 10.89
N LEU A 98 -10.14 2.60 11.03
CA LEU A 98 -8.76 2.12 11.19
C LEU A 98 -7.87 2.50 9.99
N ARG A 99 -8.40 2.35 8.77
CA ARG A 99 -7.70 2.77 7.56
C ARG A 99 -7.57 4.29 7.44
N GLY A 100 -8.58 5.05 7.88
CA GLY A 100 -8.55 6.51 7.88
C GLY A 100 -7.61 7.12 8.93
N ALA A 101 -7.47 6.47 10.09
CA ALA A 101 -6.58 6.90 11.17
C ALA A 101 -5.09 6.71 10.82
N THR A 102 -4.78 5.85 9.86
CA THR A 102 -3.40 5.56 9.46
C THR A 102 -3.12 6.21 8.10
N PRO A 103 -2.17 7.17 8.00
CA PRO A 103 -1.87 7.87 6.76
C PRO A 103 -1.05 7.01 5.76
N LEU A 104 -1.53 5.81 5.46
CA LEU A 104 -0.87 4.85 4.58
C LEU A 104 -1.52 4.83 3.19
N PRO A 105 -0.73 4.65 2.12
CA PRO A 105 -1.25 4.45 0.78
C PRO A 105 -1.83 3.03 0.64
N TRP A 106 -3.04 2.81 1.16
CA TRP A 106 -3.71 1.50 1.17
C TRP A 106 -3.85 0.86 -0.21
N SER A 107 -4.02 1.67 -1.26
CA SER A 107 -4.05 1.18 -2.64
C SER A 107 -2.75 0.51 -3.07
N ARG A 108 -1.60 0.98 -2.58
CA ARG A 108 -0.28 0.35 -2.83
C ARG A 108 -0.12 -0.92 -2.02
N LEU A 109 -0.61 -0.95 -0.79
CA LEU A 109 -0.60 -2.16 0.03
C LEU A 109 -1.49 -3.28 -0.53
N LEU A 110 -2.48 -2.94 -1.36
CA LEU A 110 -3.36 -3.92 -1.98
C LEU A 110 -2.58 -4.94 -2.85
N SER A 111 -1.50 -4.51 -3.53
CA SER A 111 -0.65 -5.43 -4.32
C SER A 111 0.08 -6.45 -3.45
N PHE A 112 0.24 -6.16 -2.16
CA PHE A 112 0.91 -7.00 -1.18
C PHE A 112 -0.04 -7.79 -0.28
N VAL A 113 -1.35 -7.77 -0.52
CA VAL A 113 -2.36 -8.41 0.35
C VAL A 113 -2.03 -9.88 0.64
N GLY A 114 -1.64 -10.65 -0.39
CA GLY A 114 -1.30 -12.06 -0.21
C GLY A 114 -0.10 -12.27 0.73
N MET A 115 0.90 -11.39 0.65
CA MET A 115 2.04 -11.40 1.56
C MET A 115 1.67 -10.91 2.95
N ILE A 116 0.77 -9.91 3.06
CA ILE A 116 0.28 -9.41 4.34
C ILE A 116 -0.60 -10.46 5.06
N ALA A 117 -1.35 -11.27 4.31
CA ALA A 117 -2.13 -12.38 4.85
C ALA A 117 -1.23 -13.51 5.38
N SER A 118 0.00 -13.64 4.87
CA SER A 118 0.96 -14.61 5.38
C SER A 118 1.42 -14.28 6.79
N ARG A 119 1.65 -15.32 7.61
CA ARG A 119 2.15 -15.18 8.97
C ARG A 119 3.67 -14.89 9.01
N SER A 120 4.40 -15.30 7.98
CA SER A 120 5.85 -15.15 7.92
C SER A 120 6.22 -13.78 7.37
N ARG A 121 7.10 -13.05 8.08
CA ARG A 121 7.61 -11.73 7.70
C ARG A 121 9.10 -11.84 7.42
N SER A 122 9.44 -12.22 6.20
CA SER A 122 10.84 -12.27 5.80
C SER A 122 11.40 -10.83 5.66
N PRO A 123 12.70 -10.63 5.90
CA PRO A 123 13.34 -9.31 5.76
C PRO A 123 13.17 -8.74 4.35
N GLY A 124 13.33 -9.56 3.32
CA GLY A 124 13.13 -9.16 1.93
C GLY A 124 11.70 -8.75 1.62
N MET A 125 10.70 -9.41 2.23
CA MET A 125 9.30 -9.04 2.08
C MET A 125 9.01 -7.67 2.69
N VAL A 126 9.44 -7.44 3.94
CA VAL A 126 9.20 -6.16 4.63
C VAL A 126 9.96 -5.03 3.93
N ALA A 127 11.21 -5.27 3.52
CA ALA A 127 11.99 -4.33 2.73
C ALA A 127 11.29 -3.99 1.39
N GLY A 128 10.79 -4.99 0.66
CA GLY A 128 10.08 -4.80 -0.60
C GLY A 128 8.75 -4.05 -0.44
N MET A 129 8.01 -4.31 0.65
CA MET A 129 6.78 -3.58 0.98
C MET A 129 7.07 -2.10 1.27
N ILE A 130 8.10 -1.81 2.08
CA ILE A 130 8.52 -0.44 2.38
C ILE A 130 8.97 0.25 1.09
N ALA A 131 9.80 -0.42 0.29
CA ALA A 131 10.28 0.10 -0.99
C ALA A 131 9.12 0.49 -1.92
N HIS A 132 8.13 -0.38 -2.09
CA HIS A 132 6.98 -0.09 -2.95
C HIS A 132 6.03 0.96 -2.36
N CYS A 133 5.83 0.98 -1.05
CA CYS A 133 4.92 1.97 -0.43
C CYS A 133 5.42 3.39 -0.58
N PHE A 134 6.74 3.59 -0.52
CA PHE A 134 7.38 4.91 -0.53
C PHE A 134 8.15 5.23 -1.82
N ASP A 135 8.03 4.40 -2.86
CA ASP A 135 8.77 4.54 -4.13
C ASP A 135 10.30 4.65 -3.94
N LEU A 136 10.84 3.82 -3.05
CA LEU A 136 12.27 3.79 -2.73
C LEU A 136 12.98 2.72 -3.56
N GLN A 137 14.19 3.02 -4.03
CA GLN A 137 14.96 2.09 -4.85
C GLN A 137 15.74 1.06 -4.02
N GLN A 138 16.29 1.48 -2.87
CA GLN A 138 17.17 0.64 -2.08
C GLN A 138 16.71 0.60 -0.62
N VAL A 139 16.03 -0.49 -0.26
CA VAL A 139 15.63 -0.79 1.11
C VAL A 139 16.14 -2.18 1.46
N ALA A 140 16.79 -2.30 2.61
CA ALA A 140 17.23 -3.57 3.16
C ALA A 140 16.94 -3.63 4.65
N ILE A 141 16.87 -4.84 5.20
CA ILE A 141 16.76 -5.05 6.63
C ILE A 141 18.01 -5.78 7.09
N ARG A 142 18.76 -5.14 7.99
CA ARG A 142 19.91 -5.75 8.66
C ARG A 142 19.42 -6.43 9.91
N GLU A 143 19.41 -7.75 9.87
CA GLU A 143 18.97 -8.60 10.97
C GLU A 143 20.05 -8.76 12.04
N PHE A 144 19.62 -9.24 13.21
CA PHE A 144 20.47 -9.66 14.32
C PHE A 144 21.44 -8.61 14.85
N GLU A 145 20.92 -7.40 15.03
CA GLU A 145 21.66 -6.26 15.55
C GLU A 145 21.91 -6.38 17.04
N LYS A 146 23.13 -6.00 17.45
CA LYS A 146 23.49 -6.03 18.85
C LYS A 146 22.72 -4.95 19.60
N ARG A 147 22.12 -5.34 20.73
CA ARG A 147 21.41 -4.45 21.65
C ARG A 147 21.73 -4.81 23.08
N THR A 148 21.82 -3.79 23.92
CA THR A 148 21.82 -3.95 25.37
C THR A 148 20.39 -3.81 25.90
N VAL A 149 19.90 -4.82 26.61
CA VAL A 149 18.56 -4.85 27.24
C VAL A 149 18.75 -4.71 28.74
N SER A 150 18.05 -3.76 29.37
CA SER A 150 18.12 -3.61 30.82
C SER A 150 17.34 -4.73 31.51
N ILE A 151 17.94 -5.31 32.55
CA ILE A 151 17.30 -6.30 33.40
C ILE A 151 16.38 -5.56 34.38
N PRO A 152 15.08 -5.88 34.41
CA PRO A 152 14.14 -5.33 35.38
C PRO A 152 14.65 -5.55 36.81
N THR A 153 14.44 -4.58 37.70
CA THR A 153 14.89 -4.66 39.11
C THR A 153 14.38 -5.91 39.83
N SER A 154 13.18 -6.38 39.48
CA SER A 154 12.59 -7.62 40.00
C SER A 154 13.30 -8.90 39.56
N GLN A 155 14.12 -8.86 38.50
CA GLN A 155 14.89 -9.97 37.96
C GLN A 155 16.38 -9.86 38.28
N ARG A 156 16.83 -8.74 38.88
CA ARG A 156 18.22 -8.57 39.31
C ARG A 156 18.51 -9.46 40.50
N ASN A 157 19.70 -10.03 40.52
CA ASN A 157 20.16 -10.82 41.64
C ASN A 157 20.42 -9.90 42.84
N CYS A 158 19.92 -10.31 44.01
CA CYS A 158 20.17 -9.63 45.28
C CYS A 158 20.64 -10.66 46.31
N LEU A 159 21.80 -10.40 46.93
CA LEU A 159 22.34 -11.24 48.00
C LEU A 159 21.39 -11.21 49.20
N GLY A 160 21.08 -12.37 49.78
CA GLY A 160 20.26 -12.49 51.00
C GLY A 160 18.75 -12.31 50.82
N ALA A 161 18.26 -12.01 49.62
CA ALA A 161 16.83 -11.84 49.36
C ALA A 161 16.19 -13.04 48.63
N ARG A 162 16.90 -13.66 47.69
CA ARG A 162 16.41 -14.78 46.87
C ARG A 162 17.52 -15.77 46.57
N ASN A 163 17.14 -17.04 46.44
CA ASN A 163 18.06 -18.11 46.05
C ASN A 163 18.16 -18.19 44.53
N TYR A 164 19.19 -17.56 43.96
CA TYR A 164 19.56 -17.72 42.55
C TYR A 164 20.61 -18.83 42.40
N GLN A 165 20.45 -19.67 41.37
CA GLN A 165 21.33 -20.78 41.03
C GLN A 165 22.12 -20.46 39.76
N LEU A 166 23.45 -20.62 39.85
CA LEU A 166 24.34 -20.49 38.71
C LEU A 166 23.96 -21.52 37.63
N GLY A 167 23.87 -21.07 36.37
CA GLY A 167 23.49 -21.93 35.23
C GLY A 167 21.99 -22.04 34.96
N ASN A 168 21.12 -21.54 35.86
CA ASN A 168 19.68 -21.57 35.65
C ASN A 168 19.07 -20.16 35.58
N ASN A 169 19.19 -19.37 36.64
CA ASN A 169 18.51 -18.06 36.76
C ASN A 169 19.43 -16.94 37.24
N PHE A 170 20.73 -17.18 37.34
CA PHE A 170 21.71 -16.18 37.75
C PHE A 170 22.11 -15.28 36.58
N LEU A 171 21.69 -14.01 36.59
CA LEU A 171 22.08 -12.97 35.62
C LEU A 171 23.08 -11.98 36.24
N VAL A 172 24.18 -11.68 35.54
CA VAL A 172 25.20 -10.74 36.02
C VAL A 172 24.90 -9.33 35.54
N GLY A 173 24.96 -8.36 36.45
CA GLY A 173 24.83 -6.94 36.14
C GLY A 173 23.37 -6.46 36.08
N ASP A 174 23.18 -5.30 35.48
CA ASP A 174 21.89 -4.63 35.30
C ASP A 174 21.38 -4.69 33.85
N SER A 175 22.13 -5.34 32.96
CA SER A 175 21.87 -5.39 31.52
C SER A 175 22.48 -6.63 30.85
N ILE A 176 21.88 -7.04 29.73
CA ILE A 176 22.30 -8.21 28.93
C ILE A 176 22.45 -7.78 27.48
N GLU A 177 23.46 -8.32 26.81
CA GLU A 177 23.62 -8.16 25.36
C GLU A 177 22.80 -9.22 24.61
N SER A 178 21.90 -8.75 23.74
CA SER A 178 21.07 -9.58 22.87
C SER A 178 21.33 -9.23 21.41
N ARG A 179 21.30 -10.23 20.54
CA ARG A 179 21.32 -10.04 19.08
C ARG A 179 20.02 -10.45 18.40
N SER A 180 19.12 -11.14 19.08
CA SER A 180 17.89 -11.67 18.47
C SER A 180 16.72 -10.70 18.48
N SER A 181 16.83 -9.60 19.24
CA SER A 181 15.70 -8.72 19.57
C SER A 181 15.74 -7.37 18.85
N LYS A 182 16.71 -7.15 17.97
CA LYS A 182 16.88 -5.89 17.24
C LYS A 182 17.22 -6.09 15.77
N PHE A 183 16.64 -5.26 14.92
CA PHE A 183 17.00 -5.15 13.51
C PHE A 183 17.09 -3.67 13.10
N THR A 184 17.74 -3.40 11.97
CA THR A 184 17.85 -2.05 11.42
C THR A 184 17.26 -2.01 10.02
N ILE A 185 16.32 -1.09 9.78
CA ILE A 185 15.82 -0.79 8.43
C ILE A 185 16.81 0.15 7.77
N VAL A 186 17.46 -0.29 6.72
CA VAL A 186 18.44 0.50 5.96
C VAL A 186 17.77 1.02 4.70
N ILE A 187 17.63 2.33 4.59
CA ILE A 187 17.13 3.01 3.39
C ILE A 187 18.29 3.78 2.78
N ALA A 188 18.65 3.42 1.55
CA ALA A 188 19.78 4.00 0.85
C ALA A 188 19.36 4.66 -0.48
N GLY A 189 20.29 5.45 -1.04
CA GLY A 189 20.06 6.15 -2.31
C GLY A 189 19.03 7.27 -2.20
N LEU A 190 18.87 7.86 -1.01
CA LEU A 190 17.90 8.93 -0.80
C LEU A 190 18.39 10.25 -1.40
N ASN A 191 17.47 10.95 -2.06
CA ASN A 191 17.67 12.34 -2.41
C ASN A 191 17.50 13.24 -1.17
N GLN A 192 17.95 14.50 -1.23
CA GLN A 192 17.92 15.39 -0.06
C GLN A 192 16.50 15.60 0.51
N GLN A 193 15.49 15.68 -0.36
CA GLN A 193 14.10 15.88 0.04
C GLN A 193 13.55 14.64 0.75
N GLN A 194 13.66 13.47 0.13
CA GLN A 194 13.25 12.18 0.69
C GLN A 194 13.96 11.93 2.02
N PHE A 195 15.27 12.19 2.10
CA PHE A 195 16.03 12.06 3.33
C PHE A 195 15.38 12.85 4.47
N ARG A 196 15.01 14.11 4.24
CA ARG A 196 14.34 14.96 5.24
C ARG A 196 12.93 14.48 5.58
N GLU A 197 12.19 13.93 4.62
CA GLU A 197 10.86 13.36 4.85
C GLU A 197 10.88 12.13 5.77
N PHE A 198 11.98 11.36 5.79
CA PHE A 198 12.17 10.21 6.68
C PHE A 198 12.84 10.55 8.02
N LEU A 199 13.27 11.79 8.23
CA LEU A 199 13.68 12.25 9.57
C LEU A 199 12.48 12.34 10.51
N PRO A 200 12.68 12.31 11.84
CA PRO A 200 11.57 12.38 12.80
C PRO A 200 10.68 13.62 12.68
N SER A 201 11.20 14.71 12.08
CA SER A 201 10.47 15.93 11.77
C SER A 201 9.70 15.88 10.45
N GLY A 202 9.90 14.85 9.64
CA GLY A 202 9.31 14.70 8.31
C GLY A 202 8.00 13.89 8.30
N ASP A 203 7.21 14.09 7.25
CA ASP A 203 5.88 13.49 7.12
C ASP A 203 5.90 11.96 6.96
N ASN A 204 6.94 11.41 6.34
CA ASN A 204 7.01 9.98 6.03
C ASN A 204 7.56 9.15 7.20
N TYR A 205 8.23 9.75 8.18
CA TYR A 205 8.70 9.02 9.36
C TYR A 205 7.56 8.36 10.13
N GLN A 206 6.50 9.11 10.45
CA GLN A 206 5.35 8.55 11.16
C GLN A 206 4.62 7.49 10.32
N ARG A 207 4.51 7.71 9.00
CA ARG A 207 3.91 6.73 8.08
C ARG A 207 4.71 5.43 8.07
N LEU A 208 6.04 5.51 8.01
CA LEU A 208 6.92 4.35 8.03
C LEU A 208 6.81 3.60 9.35
N ALA A 209 6.84 4.30 10.49
CA ALA A 209 6.69 3.69 11.80
C ALA A 209 5.36 2.93 11.92
N ARG A 210 4.25 3.56 11.51
CA ARG A 210 2.92 2.91 11.48
C ARG A 210 2.85 1.72 10.54
N LEU A 211 3.52 1.80 9.38
CA LEU A 211 3.60 0.67 8.46
C LEU A 211 4.35 -0.50 9.09
N VAL A 212 5.49 -0.25 9.73
CA VAL A 212 6.29 -1.29 10.40
C VAL A 212 5.50 -1.90 11.56
N ASP A 213 4.86 -1.09 12.40
CA ASP A 213 3.97 -1.55 13.47
C ASP A 213 2.81 -2.41 12.94
N PHE A 214 2.27 -2.06 11.77
CA PHE A 214 1.20 -2.84 11.15
C PHE A 214 1.70 -4.18 10.59
N LEU A 215 2.88 -4.18 9.95
CA LEU A 215 3.44 -5.38 9.33
C LEU A 215 4.00 -6.37 10.37
N LEU A 216 4.56 -5.87 11.45
CA LEU A 216 5.17 -6.65 12.53
C LEU A 216 4.26 -6.59 13.76
N ARG A 217 3.49 -7.66 14.01
CA ARG A 217 2.57 -7.73 15.16
C ARG A 217 3.29 -7.63 16.52
N ASP A 218 4.54 -8.09 16.57
CA ASP A 218 5.38 -8.04 17.76
C ASP A 218 6.69 -7.34 17.37
N VAL A 219 6.66 -6.01 17.42
CA VAL A 219 7.79 -5.19 16.99
C VAL A 219 8.86 -5.27 18.07
N GLY A 220 9.93 -6.04 17.79
CA GLY A 220 11.18 -5.93 18.54
C GLY A 220 11.75 -4.50 18.46
N ALA A 221 12.92 -4.26 19.08
CA ALA A 221 13.59 -2.99 18.87
C ALA A 221 13.96 -2.83 17.40
N TYR A 222 13.81 -1.63 16.87
CA TYR A 222 14.36 -1.34 15.55
C TYR A 222 14.89 0.07 15.44
N ASP A 223 15.95 0.17 14.64
CA ASP A 223 16.54 1.43 14.22
C ASP A 223 16.23 1.66 12.74
N LEU A 224 16.23 2.93 12.35
CA LEU A 224 16.18 3.39 10.97
C LEU A 224 17.54 3.97 10.60
N GLU A 225 18.18 3.42 9.58
CA GLU A 225 19.44 3.92 9.03
C GLU A 225 19.18 4.53 7.66
N LEU A 226 19.37 5.84 7.54
CA LEU A 226 19.17 6.61 6.33
C LEU A 226 20.53 6.90 5.68
N ARG A 227 20.65 6.61 4.39
CA ARG A 227 21.84 6.90 3.58
C ARG A 227 21.46 7.74 2.37
N MET A 228 22.07 8.91 2.27
CA MET A 228 21.87 9.86 1.18
C MET A 228 22.89 9.61 0.05
N CYS A 229 22.52 9.94 -1.18
CA CYS A 229 23.46 9.91 -2.31
C CYS A 229 24.60 10.93 -2.12
N ALA A 230 25.83 10.55 -2.45
CA ALA A 230 27.01 11.43 -2.34
C ALA A 230 26.83 12.76 -3.07
N GLU A 231 26.27 12.70 -4.29
CA GLU A 231 26.06 13.85 -5.18
C GLU A 231 25.05 14.87 -4.65
N GLN A 232 24.22 14.46 -3.68
CA GLN A 232 23.13 15.28 -3.14
C GLN A 232 23.35 15.74 -1.71
N ALA A 233 24.55 15.49 -1.16
CA ALA A 233 24.91 16.00 0.15
C ALA A 233 25.07 17.52 0.11
N PRO A 234 24.21 18.30 0.80
CA PRO A 234 24.38 19.74 0.83
C PRO A 234 25.70 20.09 1.54
N PRO A 235 26.42 21.13 1.08
CA PRO A 235 27.57 21.63 1.81
C PRO A 235 27.11 22.10 3.20
N PHE A 236 27.93 21.83 4.22
CA PHE A 236 27.67 22.29 5.56
C PHE A 236 27.56 23.82 5.59
N SER A 237 26.41 24.33 6.04
CA SER A 237 26.17 25.77 6.18
C SER A 237 25.44 26.05 7.48
N LEU A 238 25.98 27.01 8.24
CA LEU A 238 25.35 27.54 9.46
C LEU A 238 24.22 28.53 9.15
N ARG A 239 24.12 29.01 7.90
CA ARG A 239 23.17 30.06 7.45
C ARG A 239 21.95 29.51 6.69
N ALA A 240 21.76 28.19 6.63
CA ALA A 240 20.70 27.63 5.81
C ALA A 240 19.30 28.00 6.35
N GLU A 241 18.50 28.72 5.55
CA GLU A 241 17.09 29.06 5.86
C GLU A 241 16.22 27.82 6.10
N GLN A 242 16.59 26.68 5.49
CA GLN A 242 15.89 25.40 5.64
C GLN A 242 16.38 24.57 6.86
N GLY A 243 17.26 25.12 7.70
CA GLY A 243 17.78 24.49 8.91
C GLY A 243 18.81 23.38 8.64
N THR A 244 19.88 23.35 9.44
CA THR A 244 20.77 22.19 9.57
C THR A 244 20.53 21.56 10.93
N HIS A 245 20.08 20.30 10.96
CA HIS A 245 19.88 19.54 12.20
C HIS A 245 21.17 18.82 12.56
N LEU A 246 21.69 19.12 13.75
CA LEU A 246 22.91 18.50 14.26
C LEU A 246 22.71 16.98 14.38
N GLY A 247 23.64 16.21 13.81
CA GLY A 247 23.60 14.74 13.82
C GLY A 247 22.69 14.10 12.77
N TRP A 248 21.89 14.88 12.05
CA TRP A 248 20.99 14.36 10.99
C TRP A 248 21.32 14.91 9.60
N THR A 249 21.60 16.21 9.48
CA THR A 249 21.89 16.84 8.18
C THR A 249 23.16 17.69 8.20
N SER A 250 23.90 17.68 9.32
CA SER A 250 25.18 18.37 9.47
C SER A 250 26.34 17.44 9.10
N PHE A 251 26.70 17.38 7.82
CA PHE A 251 27.81 16.55 7.36
C PHE A 251 29.05 17.40 7.13
N ILE A 252 30.17 17.04 7.76
CA ILE A 252 31.47 17.60 7.43
C ILE A 252 31.98 16.86 6.19
N ALA A 253 32.24 17.60 5.10
CA ALA A 253 32.74 17.02 3.87
C ALA A 253 34.10 16.36 4.12
N ASN A 254 34.19 15.05 3.86
CA ASN A 254 35.45 14.34 3.85
C ASN A 254 36.05 14.41 2.44
N ARG A 255 37.31 14.86 2.35
CA ARG A 255 38.01 15.02 1.07
C ARG A 255 38.27 13.69 0.35
N ASN A 256 38.33 12.59 1.09
CA ASN A 256 38.66 11.27 0.56
C ASN A 256 37.42 10.40 0.28
N ASP A 257 36.27 10.75 0.84
CA ASP A 257 35.01 10.05 0.64
C ASP A 257 33.86 11.07 0.57
N PRO A 258 33.29 11.32 -0.63
CA PRO A 258 32.20 12.26 -0.79
C PRO A 258 30.86 11.71 -0.26
N THR A 259 30.79 10.45 0.17
CA THR A 259 29.55 9.89 0.71
C THR A 259 29.28 10.42 2.13
N PRO A 260 28.07 10.95 2.38
CA PRO A 260 27.70 11.39 3.73
C PRO A 260 27.58 10.15 4.66
N PRO A 261 27.99 10.27 5.93
CA PRO A 261 27.86 9.16 6.88
C PRO A 261 26.39 8.76 7.07
N PRO A 262 26.11 7.47 7.33
CA PRO A 262 24.76 7.00 7.58
C PRO A 262 24.18 7.63 8.85
N VAL A 263 22.93 8.08 8.79
CA VAL A 263 22.21 8.62 9.94
C VAL A 263 21.34 7.54 10.55
N ARG A 264 21.58 7.23 11.83
CA ARG A 264 20.82 6.21 12.56
C ARG A 264 19.88 6.86 13.56
N ILE A 265 18.61 6.49 13.47
CA ILE A 265 17.54 6.95 14.34
C ILE A 265 17.00 5.73 15.08
N THR A 266 17.03 5.76 16.41
CA THR A 266 16.37 4.74 17.21
C THR A 266 14.88 5.05 17.29
N VAL A 267 14.06 4.13 16.77
CA VAL A 267 12.61 4.32 16.72
C VAL A 267 11.94 3.64 17.91
N ARG A 268 12.34 2.40 18.19
CA ARG A 268 11.80 1.61 19.30
C ARG A 268 12.93 0.91 20.02
N THR A 269 13.05 1.18 21.33
CA THR A 269 13.87 0.42 22.27
C THR A 269 12.99 -0.61 22.95
#